data_AF-A0A1Y1Q9R4-F1
#
_entry.id   AF-A0A1Y1Q9R4-F1
#
_cell.length_a   1.000
_cell.length_b   1.000
_cell.length_c   1.000
_cell.angle_alpha   90.00
_cell.angle_beta   90.00
_cell.angle_gamma   90.00
#
_symmetry.space_group_name_H-M   'P 1'
#
loop_
_entity.id
_entity.type
_entity.pdbx_description
1 polymer ?
#
loop_
_entity_poly.entity_id
_entity_poly.type
_entity_poly.pdbx_seq_one_letter_code
_entity_poly.pdbx_strand_id
1 'polypeptide(L)'
;DHCNTLVHIPMAFDFLSLNIAMAIQVLTYECATAVRMATPCESVVVDPDEVLASAEALEGFYTHLEQSMIETRFLDPENPRLLMRRMRRLFGRAGVTVSEMNILRGMLAAFAGRKFRERG
;
A
#
# COMPACT_ATOMS: atom_id res chain seq x y z
N ASP A 1 7.39 -9.61 -1.80
CA ASP A 1 6.11 -8.99 -2.25
C ASP A 1 5.93 -7.58 -1.68
N HIS A 2 6.71 -6.60 -2.14
CA HIS A 2 6.60 -5.19 -1.72
C HIS A 2 6.00 -4.28 -2.80
N CYS A 3 5.61 -4.83 -3.96
CA CYS A 3 5.03 -4.05 -5.05
C CYS A 3 3.53 -3.85 -4.83
N ASN A 4 3.06 -2.60 -5.00
CA ASN A 4 1.62 -2.31 -4.98
C ASN A 4 0.91 -2.75 -6.26
N THR A 5 1.62 -2.63 -7.38
CA THR A 5 1.12 -2.96 -8.73
C THR A 5 2.18 -3.77 -9.46
N LEU A 6 1.73 -4.75 -10.26
CA LEU A 6 2.56 -5.48 -11.19
C LEU A 6 2.30 -4.96 -12.59
N VAL A 7 3.36 -4.64 -13.32
CA VAL A 7 3.29 -4.17 -14.71
C VAL A 7 3.74 -5.30 -15.62
N HIS A 8 2.98 -5.53 -16.70
CA HIS A 8 3.30 -6.51 -17.73
C HIS A 8 3.40 -5.81 -19.08
N ILE A 9 4.54 -5.97 -19.76
CA ILE A 9 4.73 -5.46 -21.11
C ILE A 9 4.13 -6.50 -22.08
N PRO A 10 3.16 -6.13 -22.92
CA PRO A 10 2.61 -7.07 -23.89
C PRO A 10 3.70 -7.53 -24.88
N MET A 11 3.85 -8.84 -25.04
CA MET A 11 4.86 -9.48 -25.89
C MET A 11 4.19 -10.52 -26.80
N ALA A 12 4.87 -10.90 -27.89
CA ALA A 12 4.43 -11.99 -28.76
C ALA A 12 4.49 -13.34 -28.02
N PHE A 13 3.61 -14.28 -28.38
CA PHE A 13 3.48 -15.58 -27.70
C PHE A 13 4.77 -16.41 -27.66
N ASP A 14 5.62 -16.28 -28.67
CA ASP A 14 6.85 -17.06 -28.82
C ASP A 14 8.06 -16.46 -28.08
N PHE A 15 7.91 -15.24 -27.53
CA PHE A 15 8.98 -14.52 -26.82
C PHE A 15 8.49 -13.97 -25.47
N LEU A 16 8.84 -14.69 -24.41
CA LEU A 16 8.33 -14.45 -23.06
C LEU A 16 9.25 -13.60 -22.18
N SER A 17 10.42 -13.19 -22.66
CA SER A 17 11.38 -12.42 -21.88
C SER A 17 12.04 -11.34 -22.71
N LEU A 18 11.94 -10.11 -22.22
CA LEU A 18 12.65 -8.97 -22.77
C LEU A 18 14.00 -8.81 -22.07
N ASN A 19 14.98 -8.30 -22.82
CA ASN A 19 16.19 -7.78 -22.21
C ASN A 19 15.82 -6.67 -21.21
N ILE A 20 16.49 -6.63 -20.05
CA ILE A 20 16.22 -5.66 -18.99
C ILE A 20 16.33 -4.21 -19.47
N ALA A 21 17.30 -3.89 -20.34
CA ALA A 21 17.47 -2.55 -20.90
C ALA A 21 16.29 -2.18 -21.81
N MET A 22 15.74 -3.13 -22.57
CA MET A 22 14.55 -2.91 -23.40
C MET A 22 13.32 -2.67 -22.54
N ALA A 23 13.13 -3.46 -21.46
CA ALA A 23 12.01 -3.29 -20.56
C ALA A 23 12.05 -1.92 -19.87
N ILE A 24 13.23 -1.48 -19.40
CA ILE A 24 13.42 -0.15 -18.83
C ILE A 24 13.12 0.93 -19.87
N GLN A 25 13.62 0.80 -21.10
CA GLN A 25 13.40 1.77 -22.17
C GLN A 25 11.91 1.96 -22.51
N VAL A 26 11.13 0.88 -22.56
CA VAL A 26 9.68 0.95 -22.80
C VAL A 26 8.99 1.66 -21.65
N LEU A 27 9.28 1.27 -20.40
CA LEU A 27 8.66 1.88 -19.22
C LEU A 27 8.97 3.38 -19.12
N THR A 28 10.22 3.79 -19.33
CA THR A 28 10.61 5.21 -19.26
C THR A 28 9.99 6.02 -20.40
N TYR A 29 9.89 5.44 -21.60
CA TYR A 29 9.23 6.08 -22.74
C TYR A 29 7.73 6.33 -22.48
N GLU A 30 7.01 5.32 -21.98
CA GLU A 30 5.58 5.46 -21.64
C GLU A 30 5.37 6.48 -20.52
N CYS A 31 6.21 6.48 -19.47
CA CYS A 31 6.16 7.49 -18.43
C CYS A 31 6.39 8.91 -18.98
N ALA A 32 7.40 9.10 -19.84
CA ALA A 32 7.70 10.40 -20.44
C ALA A 32 6.56 10.87 -21.36
N THR A 33 5.96 9.95 -22.11
CA THR A 33 4.80 10.23 -22.98
C THR A 33 3.59 10.63 -22.14
N ALA A 34 3.30 9.93 -21.05
CA ALA A 34 2.21 10.27 -20.13
C ALA A 34 2.40 11.67 -19.51
N VAL A 35 3.61 12.00 -19.08
CA VAL A 35 3.94 13.35 -18.55
C VAL A 35 3.76 14.43 -19.61
N ARG A 36 4.14 14.15 -20.87
CA ARG A 36 3.99 15.09 -21.99
C ARG A 36 2.55 15.28 -22.44
N MET A 37 1.74 14.22 -22.36
CA MET A 37 0.31 14.21 -22.72
C MET A 37 -0.57 14.73 -21.59
N ALA A 38 -0.06 14.80 -20.36
CA ALA A 38 -0.74 15.46 -19.27
C ALA A 38 -0.87 16.95 -19.60
N THR A 39 -2.09 17.40 -19.87
CA THR A 39 -2.42 18.82 -19.88
C THR A 39 -1.96 19.43 -18.56
N PRO A 40 -1.31 20.61 -18.54
CA PRO A 40 -1.01 21.27 -17.28
C PRO A 40 -2.34 21.43 -16.54
N CYS A 41 -2.54 20.67 -15.47
CA CYS A 41 -3.63 20.94 -14.56
C CYS A 41 -3.36 22.35 -14.04
N GLU A 42 -4.28 23.29 -14.31
CA GLU A 42 -4.47 24.44 -13.45
C GLU A 42 -4.34 23.94 -12.01
N SER A 43 -3.54 24.62 -11.20
CA SER A 43 -3.21 24.21 -9.83
C SER A 43 -4.51 23.94 -9.07
N VAL A 44 -4.94 22.68 -9.09
CA VAL A 44 -6.06 22.21 -8.29
C VAL A 44 -5.55 22.37 -6.88
N VAL A 45 -6.24 23.21 -6.10
CA VAL A 45 -6.01 23.29 -4.67
C VAL A 45 -6.36 21.89 -4.15
N VAL A 46 -5.33 21.05 -3.98
CA VAL A 46 -5.50 19.70 -3.44
C VAL A 46 -5.96 19.89 -2.01
N ASP A 47 -7.16 19.44 -1.70
CA ASP A 47 -7.65 19.42 -0.33
C ASP A 47 -6.62 18.63 0.51
N PRO A 48 -6.08 19.20 1.59
CA PRO A 48 -5.17 18.48 2.49
C PRO A 48 -5.72 17.12 2.95
N ASP A 49 -7.04 16.96 3.03
CA ASP A 49 -7.69 15.70 3.40
C ASP A 49 -7.68 14.64 2.28
N GLU A 50 -7.47 15.04 1.02
CA GLU A 50 -7.36 14.13 -0.15
C GLU A 50 -5.92 13.68 -0.43
N VAL A 51 -4.94 14.17 0.33
CA VAL A 51 -3.53 13.80 0.15
C VAL A 51 -3.34 12.33 0.53
N LEU A 52 -2.85 11.52 -0.42
CA LEU A 52 -2.53 10.11 -0.19
C LEU A 52 -1.45 9.93 0.88
N ALA A 53 -1.63 8.92 1.72
CA ALA A 53 -0.65 8.55 2.72
C ALA A 53 0.66 8.08 2.05
N SER A 54 1.79 8.47 2.62
CA SER A 54 3.10 8.03 2.14
C SER A 54 3.29 6.53 2.36
N ALA A 55 4.18 5.92 1.56
CA ALA A 55 4.56 4.52 1.75
C ALA A 55 5.10 4.27 3.18
N GLU A 56 5.85 5.22 3.74
CA GLU A 56 6.34 5.14 5.12
C GLU A 56 5.20 5.13 6.15
N ALA A 57 4.16 5.95 5.95
CA ALA A 57 2.99 5.96 6.82
C ALA A 57 2.23 4.63 6.78
N LEU A 58 2.08 4.04 5.59
CA LEU A 58 1.50 2.71 5.38
C LEU A 58 2.33 1.62 6.08
N GLU A 59 3.65 1.63 5.91
CA GLU A 59 4.54 0.66 6.58
C GLU A 59 4.44 0.73 8.10
N GLY A 60 4.49 1.94 8.68
CA GLY A 60 4.31 2.12 10.12
C GLY A 60 2.93 1.65 10.61
N PHE A 61 1.88 1.83 9.79
CA PHE A 61 0.55 1.28 10.09
C PHE A 61 0.54 -0.25 10.06
N TYR A 62 1.18 -0.90 9.09
CA TYR A 62 1.25 -2.35 9.03
C TYR A 62 1.95 -2.95 10.25
N THR A 63 3.03 -2.32 10.72
CA THR A 63 3.73 -2.74 11.94
C THR A 63 2.81 -2.65 13.16
N HIS A 64 2.10 -1.52 13.33
CA HIS A 64 1.18 -1.35 14.45
C HIS A 64 0.00 -2.34 14.38
N LEU A 65 -0.56 -2.55 13.18
CA LEU A 65 -1.64 -3.50 12.93
C LEU A 65 -1.21 -4.94 13.30
N GLU A 66 -0.02 -5.36 12.86
CA GLU A 66 0.53 -6.68 13.16
C GLU A 66 0.69 -6.88 14.67
N GLN A 67 1.28 -5.91 15.37
CA GLN A 67 1.42 -5.93 16.83
C GLN A 67 0.07 -6.07 17.53
N SER A 68 -0.92 -5.23 17.16
CA SER A 68 -2.27 -5.31 17.73
C SER A 68 -2.95 -6.66 17.46
N MET A 69 -2.74 -7.25 16.27
CA MET A 69 -3.32 -8.56 15.93
C MET A 69 -2.66 -9.71 16.70
N ILE A 70 -1.35 -9.61 16.99
CA ILE A 70 -0.64 -10.58 17.86
C ILE A 70 -1.14 -10.46 19.30
N GLU A 71 -1.22 -9.23 19.83
CA GLU A 71 -1.67 -8.98 21.21
C GLU A 71 -3.11 -9.48 21.46
N THR A 72 -3.98 -9.31 20.47
CA THR A 72 -5.38 -9.80 20.53
C THR A 72 -5.52 -11.29 20.21
N ARG A 73 -4.41 -12.00 19.98
CA ARG A 73 -4.36 -13.43 19.58
C ARG A 73 -5.11 -13.74 18.28
N PHE A 74 -5.36 -12.73 17.44
CA PHE A 74 -5.94 -12.93 16.12
C PHE A 74 -4.90 -13.43 15.10
N LEU A 75 -3.65 -12.99 15.27
CA LEU A 75 -2.50 -13.42 14.49
C LEU A 75 -1.57 -14.23 15.39
N ASP A 76 -1.32 -15.48 15.00
CA ASP A 76 -0.27 -16.31 15.59
C ASP A 76 1.07 -15.99 14.91
N PRO A 77 2.08 -15.46 15.62
CA PRO A 77 3.38 -15.14 15.04
C PRO A 77 4.15 -16.39 14.58
N GLU A 78 3.87 -17.58 15.12
CA GLU A 78 4.50 -18.82 14.67
C GLU A 78 3.84 -19.38 13.40
N ASN A 79 2.62 -18.94 13.10
CA ASN A 79 1.91 -19.30 11.88
C ASN A 79 1.12 -18.12 11.28
N PRO A 80 1.81 -17.08 10.77
CA PRO A 80 1.17 -15.86 10.31
C PRO A 80 0.38 -16.03 8.99
N ARG A 81 0.50 -17.21 8.36
CA ARG A 81 -0.09 -17.57 7.07
C ARG A 81 0.15 -16.45 6.03
N LEU A 82 -0.91 -16.03 5.33
CA LEU A 82 -0.89 -15.00 4.31
C LEU A 82 -1.58 -13.71 4.76
N LEU A 83 -1.84 -13.57 6.07
CA LEU A 83 -2.73 -12.53 6.58
C LEU A 83 -2.14 -11.14 6.38
N MET A 84 -0.90 -10.91 6.82
CA MET A 84 -0.22 -9.62 6.62
C MET A 84 -0.04 -9.29 5.14
N ARG A 85 0.23 -10.30 4.30
CA ARG A 85 0.29 -10.10 2.84
C ARG A 85 -1.06 -9.64 2.27
N ARG A 86 -2.17 -10.20 2.75
CA ARG A 86 -3.53 -9.78 2.35
C ARG A 86 -3.86 -8.39 2.86
N MET A 87 -3.48 -8.04 4.10
CA MET A 87 -3.67 -6.69 4.66
C MET A 87 -2.89 -5.64 3.84
N ARG A 88 -1.61 -5.90 3.55
CA ARG A 88 -0.79 -5.02 2.70
C ARG A 88 -1.41 -4.78 1.32
N ARG A 89 -1.93 -5.83 0.68
CA ARG A 89 -2.62 -5.71 -0.61
C ARG A 89 -3.95 -4.98 -0.50
N LEU A 90 -4.69 -5.14 0.59
CA LEU A 90 -5.99 -4.49 0.80
C LEU A 90 -5.84 -2.97 0.95
N PHE A 91 -4.92 -2.50 1.80
CA PHE A 91 -4.72 -1.08 2.04
C PHE A 91 -3.87 -0.41 0.95
N GLY A 92 -2.93 -1.14 0.33
CA GLY A 92 -2.15 -0.62 -0.79
C GLY A 92 -2.98 -0.27 -2.02
N ARG A 93 -4.05 -1.04 -2.31
CA ARG A 93 -4.97 -0.73 -3.42
C ARG A 93 -6.04 0.32 -3.07
N ALA A 94 -6.28 0.57 -1.78
CA ALA A 94 -7.37 1.43 -1.34
C ALA A 94 -7.08 2.92 -1.58
N GLY A 95 -5.80 3.30 -1.73
CA GLY A 95 -5.41 4.69 -1.89
C GLY A 95 -5.74 5.53 -0.65
N VAL A 96 -5.36 5.04 0.52
CA VAL A 96 -5.70 5.65 1.82
C VAL A 96 -5.10 7.05 1.94
N THR A 97 -5.89 8.04 2.36
CA THR A 97 -5.40 9.40 2.60
C THR A 97 -4.68 9.54 3.95
N VAL A 98 -3.96 10.63 4.15
CA VAL A 98 -3.30 10.93 5.44
C VAL A 98 -4.33 11.03 6.57
N SER A 99 -5.48 11.66 6.30
CA SER A 99 -6.57 11.82 7.26
C SER A 99 -7.16 10.46 7.68
N GLU A 100 -7.46 9.61 6.70
CA GLU A 100 -7.92 8.24 6.94
C GLU A 100 -6.88 7.39 7.69
N MET A 101 -5.59 7.55 7.36
CA MET A 101 -4.50 6.85 8.04
C MET A 101 -4.44 7.22 9.53
N ASN A 102 -4.66 8.49 9.88
CA ASN A 102 -4.71 8.94 11.26
C ASN A 102 -5.88 8.31 12.01
N ILE A 103 -7.05 8.20 11.37
CA ILE A 103 -8.23 7.52 11.94
C ILE A 103 -7.92 6.04 12.19
N LEU A 104 -7.33 5.34 11.21
CA LEU A 104 -6.97 3.93 11.33
C LEU A 104 -5.97 3.69 12.48
N ARG A 105 -4.94 4.52 12.61
CA ARG A 105 -3.97 4.43 13.71
C ARG A 105 -4.61 4.75 15.06
N GLY A 106 -5.49 5.75 15.12
CA GLY A 106 -6.22 6.09 16.34
C GLY A 106 -7.12 4.95 16.81
N MET A 107 -7.79 4.26 15.88
CA MET A 107 -8.59 3.07 16.17
C MET A 107 -7.73 1.94 16.77
N LEU A 108 -6.56 1.63 16.19
CA LEU A 108 -5.64 0.63 16.74
C LEU A 108 -5.16 1.01 18.16
N ALA A 109 -4.78 2.28 18.37
CA ALA A 109 -4.36 2.76 19.69
C ALA A 109 -5.49 2.65 20.74
N ALA A 110 -6.74 2.91 20.35
CA ALA A 110 -7.90 2.77 21.24
C ALA A 110 -8.20 1.31 21.60
N PHE A 111 -7.90 0.36 20.70
CA PHE A 111 -8.01 -1.07 20.98
C PHE A 111 -6.90 -1.57 21.92
N ALA A 112 -5.67 -1.06 21.77
CA ALA A 112 -4.56 -1.38 22.67
C ALA A 112 -4.74 -0.76 24.08
N GLY A 113 -5.22 0.48 24.17
CA GLY A 113 -5.38 1.21 25.43
C GLY A 113 -6.50 0.66 26.33
N ARG A 114 -7.55 0.09 25.74
CA ARG A 114 -8.49 -0.75 26.47
C ARG A 114 -7.87 -2.13 26.63
N LYS A 115 -6.93 -2.27 27.58
CA LYS A 115 -6.50 -3.59 28.11
C LYS A 115 -7.76 -4.45 28.16
N PHE A 116 -7.79 -5.48 27.34
CA PHE A 116 -8.93 -6.36 27.14
C PHE A 116 -9.26 -6.93 28.51
N ARG A 117 -10.14 -6.24 29.25
CA ARG A 117 -10.41 -6.50 30.66
C ARG A 117 -11.06 -7.86 30.65
N GLU A 118 -10.28 -8.88 31.01
CA GLU A 118 -10.73 -10.26 31.03
C GLU A 118 -12.10 -10.26 31.71
N ARG A 119 -13.12 -10.62 30.94
CA ARG A 119 -14.38 -11.08 31.50
C ARG A 119 -14.07 -12.50 31.98
N GLY A 120 -13.40 -12.59 33.12
CA GLY A 120 -13.14 -13.80 33.89
C GLY A 120 -13.63 -13.55 35.30
#